data_AF-A0A6V8QIQ7-F1
#
_entry.id   AF-A0A6V8QIQ7-F1
#
_cell.length_a   1.000
_cell.length_b   1.000
_cell.length_c   1.000
_cell.angle_alpha   90.00
_cell.angle_beta   90.00
_cell.angle_gamma   90.00
#
_symmetry.space_group_name_H-M   'P 1'
#
loop_
_entity.id
_entity.type
_entity.pdbx_description
1 polymer ?
#
loop_
_entity_poly.entity_id
_entity_poly.type
_entity_poly.pdbx_seq_one_letter_code
_entity_poly.pdbx_strand_id
1 'polypeptide(L)'
;MSRKINRIHVSERIEFSAALPTGHSKSSAFSCAGAKASVPRASILRLAKQPLSTICYASQPMPFSSMRQPSFALGGASRTPILLRFAPAQLSTLPGLRNEIPKLQAREQSSRANWAQQSLFLQTGSLGRSRPCRSCDARSSIITTTTTATIITNMQSKLLFALSAAAVAPAAAEQVLGVYIFHRHGDRTSKSWSPVNLTPLGADQVKSSADFFRNRYIDDGASLQIANISVDKAVLSQLAITAPVDNVLQNSAGVFAQWLYPANKAAGSTKLANGTTVVAPLDGYQYIPVNTVVSASSSNSESSAWLQGSSGCSGAVVSSNNYFLSPEYQSTFSDTKDFYQGLLPVINTTFNSSTATFKNGYTIFDYINVATIHNSSIPSDNLLTKSTLSNLYDYASTHEWNLAYNSSDPVRAIAGSVLAGQIVTALQGIASGNAVPKFNIQFGAYGAFMSFFGLAQLPAANNDFYGICNYASAMVLELVAPSATQLSEDDLTVRFLWSNGTAAENGLKAYPLFGQSQTTISWNDFKTGINKFAVANTSDWCNTCGNTDGTCASSSTASASSAKSSDNSNITKPVAGVIGALVTLGVILGVEALIILLGGLRLVKKSTLANARSGAASPGADKA
;
A
#
# COMPACT_ATOMS: atom_id res chain seq x y z
N MET A 1 -9.28 59.46 35.79
CA MET A 1 -8.21 60.25 36.46
C MET A 1 -6.88 59.49 36.37
N SER A 2 -5.75 60.12 36.68
CA SER A 2 -4.42 59.78 36.13
C SER A 2 -3.42 59.18 37.14
N ARG A 3 -2.28 58.66 36.60
CA ARG A 3 -1.00 58.16 37.20
C ARG A 3 -0.89 56.62 37.27
N LYS A 4 0.02 55.97 36.52
CA LYS A 4 1.52 55.83 36.67
C LYS A 4 1.88 54.87 37.85
N ILE A 5 2.82 53.90 37.78
CA ILE A 5 4.12 53.82 37.06
C ILE A 5 4.68 52.35 37.02
N ASN A 6 5.61 52.03 36.09
CA ASN A 6 6.60 50.90 35.97
C ASN A 6 6.16 49.42 36.24
N ARG A 7 6.51 48.38 35.45
CA ARG A 7 7.73 47.95 34.69
C ARG A 7 8.85 47.37 35.57
N ILE A 8 9.17 46.08 35.42
CA ILE A 8 10.53 45.48 35.46
C ILE A 8 10.51 44.04 34.89
N HIS A 9 11.59 43.66 34.19
CA HIS A 9 11.91 42.32 33.70
C HIS A 9 12.82 41.62 34.72
N VAL A 10 12.71 40.31 34.92
CA VAL A 10 13.88 39.47 35.25
C VAL A 10 13.80 38.17 34.45
N SER A 11 14.93 37.81 33.85
CA SER A 11 15.26 36.48 33.33
C SER A 11 16.44 36.01 34.16
N GLU A 12 16.48 34.76 34.62
CA GLU A 12 17.76 34.18 35.00
C GLU A 12 17.82 32.65 34.83
N ARG A 13 18.99 32.24 34.37
CA ARG A 13 19.55 30.89 34.25
C ARG A 13 20.56 30.77 35.39
N ILE A 14 20.85 29.58 35.93
CA ILE A 14 22.22 29.16 36.34
C ILE A 14 22.24 27.70 36.81
N GLU A 15 23.41 27.09 36.64
CA GLU A 15 23.81 25.70 36.94
C GLU A 15 24.02 25.45 38.45
N PHE A 16 24.29 24.21 38.88
CA PHE A 16 25.43 23.94 39.79
C PHE A 16 25.88 22.47 39.78
N SER A 17 27.15 22.23 40.11
CA SER A 17 27.84 20.94 40.08
C SER A 17 28.00 20.25 41.44
N ALA A 18 28.07 18.90 41.38
CA ALA A 18 28.91 17.96 42.15
C ALA A 18 29.03 18.01 43.70
N ALA A 19 28.86 16.84 44.34
CA ALA A 19 29.78 16.31 45.37
C ALA A 19 29.54 14.80 45.66
N LEU A 20 30.60 14.09 46.07
CA LEU A 20 30.62 12.67 46.51
C LEU A 20 30.20 12.53 48.00
N PRO A 21 30.03 11.28 48.50
CA PRO A 21 31.07 10.77 49.40
C PRO A 21 31.50 9.30 49.19
N THR A 22 32.60 8.94 49.84
CA THR A 22 33.40 7.70 49.72
C THR A 22 33.19 6.70 50.87
N GLY A 23 33.43 5.39 50.65
CA GLY A 23 33.63 4.45 51.78
C GLY A 23 33.75 2.94 51.46
N HIS A 24 34.99 2.45 51.31
CA HIS A 24 35.57 1.10 51.64
C HIS A 24 34.68 -0.03 52.25
N SER A 25 34.98 -1.34 52.14
CA SER A 25 36.01 -2.20 51.47
C SER A 25 35.60 -3.68 51.73
N LYS A 26 35.81 -4.70 50.87
CA LYS A 26 37.06 -5.50 50.71
C LYS A 26 36.87 -6.61 49.67
N SER A 27 37.98 -7.03 49.03
CA SER A 27 38.40 -8.42 48.68
C SER A 27 37.32 -9.47 48.29
N SER A 28 37.42 -10.18 47.17
CA SER A 28 38.62 -10.97 46.80
C SER A 28 38.81 -11.16 45.28
N ALA A 29 40.08 -11.40 44.91
CA ALA A 29 40.50 -11.63 43.52
C ALA A 29 40.83 -13.11 43.26
N PHE A 30 40.75 -13.52 41.99
CA PHE A 30 41.65 -14.51 41.40
C PHE A 30 42.03 -14.05 39.98
N SER A 31 43.25 -14.36 39.53
CA SER A 31 43.90 -13.74 38.37
C SER A 31 44.84 -14.74 37.65
N CYS A 32 45.39 -14.29 36.51
CA CYS A 32 46.45 -14.90 35.68
C CYS A 32 46.00 -16.08 34.78
N ALA A 33 46.50 -16.28 33.54
CA ALA A 33 47.42 -15.53 32.63
C ALA A 33 47.17 -16.04 31.18
N GLY A 34 47.71 -15.55 30.05
CA GLY A 34 48.61 -14.42 29.75
C GLY A 34 49.66 -14.77 28.66
N ALA A 35 49.61 -14.15 27.47
CA ALA A 35 50.66 -14.07 26.41
C ALA A 35 50.19 -13.02 25.36
N LYS A 36 50.92 -11.98 24.90
CA LYS A 36 52.22 -11.87 24.17
C LYS A 36 52.27 -12.73 22.89
N ALA A 37 52.51 -12.24 21.67
CA ALA A 37 52.72 -10.89 21.12
C ALA A 37 52.13 -10.84 19.66
N SER A 38 52.43 -9.99 18.67
CA SER A 38 53.43 -8.92 18.41
C SER A 38 52.96 -8.02 17.23
N VAL A 39 53.75 -7.02 16.80
CA VAL A 39 53.43 -6.04 15.72
C VAL A 39 54.60 -5.93 14.72
N PRO A 40 54.37 -5.55 13.45
CA PRO A 40 55.20 -4.48 12.88
C PRO A 40 54.44 -3.30 12.23
N ARG A 41 55.06 -2.12 12.36
CA ARG A 41 54.82 -0.84 11.67
C ARG A 41 55.06 -0.94 10.14
N ALA A 42 54.69 -0.01 9.27
CA ALA A 42 53.84 1.19 9.30
C ALA A 42 53.63 1.67 7.84
N SER A 43 52.70 2.62 7.59
CA SER A 43 53.05 3.92 6.97
C SER A 43 51.87 4.90 7.00
N ILE A 44 52.19 6.19 7.04
CA ILE A 44 51.26 7.30 7.27
C ILE A 44 51.01 8.03 5.94
N LEU A 45 49.76 8.33 5.60
CA LEU A 45 49.44 9.46 4.73
C LEU A 45 48.36 10.34 5.37
N ARG A 46 48.63 11.66 5.42
CA ARG A 46 47.68 12.66 5.92
C ARG A 46 46.69 13.04 4.81
N LEU A 47 45.42 13.20 5.14
CA LEU A 47 44.51 14.07 4.40
C LEU A 47 43.69 14.93 5.36
N ALA A 48 43.43 16.16 4.97
CA ALA A 48 43.00 17.23 5.87
C ALA A 48 41.48 17.24 6.12
N LYS A 49 41.09 17.70 7.31
CA LYS A 49 39.71 18.14 7.56
C LYS A 49 39.47 19.50 6.91
N GLN A 50 38.39 19.64 6.15
CA GLN A 50 37.70 20.92 5.95
C GLN A 50 36.23 20.77 6.34
N PRO A 51 35.59 21.81 6.90
CA PRO A 51 34.23 21.72 7.42
C PRO A 51 33.18 21.89 6.31
N LEU A 52 32.16 21.03 6.30
CA LEU A 52 30.96 21.25 5.52
C LEU A 52 30.05 22.26 6.23
N SER A 53 29.81 23.40 5.57
CA SER A 53 28.87 24.42 6.00
C SER A 53 27.42 23.98 5.71
N THR A 54 26.67 23.67 6.76
CA THR A 54 25.22 23.41 6.65
C THR A 54 24.47 24.72 6.37
N ILE A 55 23.94 24.88 5.16
CA ILE A 55 23.00 25.96 4.84
C ILE A 55 21.58 25.47 5.11
N CYS A 56 20.98 25.93 6.21
CA CYS A 56 19.56 25.71 6.50
C CYS A 56 18.71 26.71 5.72
N TYR A 57 17.98 26.25 4.69
CA TYR A 57 16.89 27.03 4.11
C TYR A 57 15.62 26.82 4.92
N ALA A 58 15.25 27.83 5.71
CA ALA A 58 13.94 27.92 6.35
C ALA A 58 12.94 28.58 5.39
N SER A 59 12.04 27.81 4.81
CA SER A 59 10.94 28.32 3.98
C SER A 59 9.69 28.57 4.84
N GLN A 60 9.44 29.82 5.22
CA GLN A 60 8.14 30.24 5.75
C GLN A 60 7.18 30.57 4.60
N PRO A 61 5.88 30.19 4.67
CA PRO A 61 4.88 30.63 3.72
C PRO A 61 4.32 32.01 4.12
N MET A 62 4.28 32.94 3.18
CA MET A 62 3.53 34.20 3.26
C MET A 62 2.39 34.19 2.22
N PRO A 63 1.23 34.80 2.51
CA PRO A 63 0.00 34.56 1.75
C PRO A 63 -0.07 35.36 0.44
N PHE A 64 -0.62 34.73 -0.60
CA PHE A 64 -0.98 35.42 -1.83
C PHE A 64 -2.35 36.11 -1.70
N SER A 65 -2.35 37.44 -1.69
CA SER A 65 -3.55 38.23 -1.97
C SER A 65 -3.82 38.30 -3.48
N SER A 66 -5.10 38.46 -3.84
CA SER A 66 -5.54 38.65 -5.22
C SER A 66 -5.07 39.98 -5.80
N MET A 67 -4.75 40.00 -7.11
CA MET A 67 -4.92 41.20 -7.92
C MET A 67 -5.16 40.85 -9.40
N ARG A 68 -5.73 41.82 -10.11
CA ARG A 68 -6.43 41.66 -11.40
C ARG A 68 -5.48 41.63 -12.61
N GLN A 69 -5.98 41.13 -13.73
CA GLN A 69 -5.45 41.40 -15.07
C GLN A 69 -5.33 42.92 -15.34
N PRO A 70 -4.45 43.29 -16.28
CA PRO A 70 -4.96 44.06 -17.42
C PRO A 70 -4.51 43.51 -18.77
N SER A 71 -5.42 43.58 -19.75
CA SER A 71 -5.12 43.42 -21.18
C SER A 71 -4.45 44.67 -21.74
N PHE A 72 -3.47 44.53 -22.63
CA PHE A 72 -3.19 45.53 -23.68
C PHE A 72 -2.53 44.86 -24.90
N ALA A 73 -2.70 45.48 -26.08
CA ALA A 73 -2.45 44.86 -27.37
C ALA A 73 -1.31 45.53 -28.17
N LEU A 74 -0.78 44.76 -29.13
CA LEU A 74 -0.11 45.17 -30.38
C LEU A 74 1.05 46.19 -30.33
N GLY A 75 2.24 45.71 -30.74
CA GLY A 75 3.37 46.54 -31.16
C GLY A 75 4.51 45.68 -31.71
N GLY A 76 4.69 45.64 -33.03
CA GLY A 76 5.71 44.81 -33.67
C GLY A 76 7.00 45.57 -33.99
N ALA A 77 8.16 44.90 -33.90
CA ALA A 77 9.40 45.31 -34.54
C ALA A 77 10.32 44.10 -34.80
N SER A 78 10.87 44.03 -36.01
CA SER A 78 11.83 43.00 -36.45
C SER A 78 13.24 43.24 -35.89
N ARG A 79 13.93 42.17 -35.46
CA ARG A 79 15.41 42.03 -35.57
C ARG A 79 15.84 40.57 -35.77
N THR A 80 16.83 40.39 -36.65
CA THR A 80 17.44 39.12 -37.10
C THR A 80 18.44 38.53 -36.07
N PRO A 81 18.76 37.22 -36.12
CA PRO A 81 19.55 36.54 -35.10
C PRO A 81 21.07 36.55 -35.38
N ILE A 82 21.87 36.48 -34.32
CA ILE A 82 23.31 36.29 -34.38
C ILE A 82 23.62 34.77 -34.35
N LEU A 83 24.26 34.26 -35.41
CA LEU A 83 24.85 32.92 -35.40
C LEU A 83 26.25 32.95 -34.76
N LEU A 84 26.49 32.07 -33.79
CA LEU A 84 27.84 31.66 -33.40
C LEU A 84 28.10 30.24 -33.90
N ARG A 85 28.95 30.13 -34.92
CA ARG A 85 29.51 28.85 -35.39
C ARG A 85 30.72 28.50 -34.55
N PHE A 86 30.83 27.24 -34.12
CA PHE A 86 32.11 26.62 -33.80
C PHE A 86 32.35 25.44 -34.74
N ALA A 87 33.51 25.43 -35.38
CA ALA A 87 33.97 24.38 -36.28
C ALA A 87 34.87 23.38 -35.50
N PRO A 88 34.98 22.11 -35.94
CA PRO A 88 35.73 21.09 -35.21
C PRO A 88 37.24 21.20 -35.43
N ALA A 89 38.02 21.02 -34.37
CA ALA A 89 39.48 20.89 -34.43
C ALA A 89 39.89 19.41 -34.40
N GLN A 90 40.95 19.07 -35.14
CA GLN A 90 41.35 17.69 -35.41
C GLN A 90 42.22 17.03 -34.32
N LEU A 91 42.23 15.70 -34.39
CA LEU A 91 43.02 14.75 -33.63
C LEU A 91 44.51 14.76 -34.03
N SER A 92 45.43 14.61 -33.07
CA SER A 92 46.80 14.15 -33.36
C SER A 92 47.46 13.46 -32.14
N THR A 93 47.84 12.18 -32.32
CA THR A 93 49.15 11.52 -31.99
C THR A 93 49.80 11.74 -30.61
N LEU A 94 50.28 10.77 -29.81
CA LEU A 94 50.75 9.35 -29.91
C LEU A 94 50.78 8.74 -28.45
N PRO A 95 51.39 7.57 -28.15
CA PRO A 95 51.13 6.20 -28.61
C PRO A 95 50.90 5.19 -27.45
N GLY A 96 50.19 4.07 -27.68
CA GLY A 96 50.05 3.02 -26.65
C GLY A 96 49.14 1.86 -27.05
N LEU A 97 49.60 0.99 -27.95
CA LEU A 97 48.78 -0.07 -28.55
C LEU A 97 49.50 -1.43 -28.52
N ARG A 98 48.95 -2.40 -27.77
CA ARG A 98 48.81 -3.85 -28.08
C ARG A 98 48.65 -4.71 -26.82
N ASN A 99 47.44 -5.18 -26.58
CA ASN A 99 47.04 -6.60 -26.47
C ASN A 99 45.56 -6.68 -26.07
N GLU A 100 44.93 -7.86 -26.22
CA GLU A 100 43.49 -8.13 -25.92
C GLU A 100 42.42 -7.56 -26.90
N ILE A 101 42.74 -7.47 -28.19
CA ILE A 101 41.73 -7.49 -29.28
C ILE A 101 41.92 -8.79 -30.09
N PRO A 102 41.66 -9.96 -29.47
CA PRO A 102 40.71 -10.90 -30.08
C PRO A 102 39.97 -11.78 -29.04
N LYS A 103 39.13 -11.19 -28.17
CA LYS A 103 38.18 -11.97 -27.32
C LYS A 103 36.74 -11.49 -27.32
N LEU A 104 36.43 -10.34 -27.92
CA LEU A 104 35.07 -9.77 -27.93
C LEU A 104 34.21 -10.17 -29.15
N GLN A 105 34.81 -10.38 -30.33
CA GLN A 105 34.05 -10.81 -31.52
C GLN A 105 33.60 -12.28 -31.50
N ALA A 106 34.18 -13.13 -30.66
CA ALA A 106 33.75 -14.53 -30.50
C ALA A 106 32.48 -14.68 -29.64
N ARG A 107 32.12 -13.66 -28.84
CA ARG A 107 30.98 -13.74 -27.90
C ARG A 107 29.66 -13.24 -28.50
N GLU A 108 29.70 -12.40 -29.54
CA GLU A 108 28.50 -11.92 -30.25
C GLU A 108 27.90 -12.96 -31.21
N GLN A 109 28.71 -13.84 -31.83
CA GLN A 109 28.19 -14.90 -32.70
C GLN A 109 27.56 -16.06 -31.94
N SER A 110 28.05 -16.38 -30.73
CA SER A 110 27.44 -17.41 -29.85
C SER A 110 26.04 -17.00 -29.36
N SER A 111 25.80 -15.71 -29.10
CA SER A 111 24.49 -15.20 -28.65
C SER A 111 23.40 -15.29 -29.73
N ARG A 112 23.76 -15.11 -31.01
CA ARG A 112 22.79 -15.14 -32.13
C ARG A 112 22.42 -16.56 -32.59
N ALA A 113 23.21 -17.58 -32.26
CA ALA A 113 22.91 -18.97 -32.62
C ALA A 113 21.77 -19.56 -31.74
N ASN A 114 21.75 -19.26 -30.44
CA ASN A 114 20.76 -19.86 -29.51
C ASN A 114 19.33 -19.34 -29.69
N TRP A 115 19.12 -18.15 -30.28
CA TRP A 115 17.78 -17.63 -30.57
C TRP A 115 17.14 -18.23 -31.83
N ALA A 116 17.92 -18.84 -32.72
CA ALA A 116 17.39 -19.50 -33.94
C ALA A 116 16.94 -20.95 -33.69
N GLN A 117 17.29 -21.55 -32.55
CA GLN A 117 17.12 -22.98 -32.29
C GLN A 117 15.92 -23.31 -31.36
N GLN A 118 15.22 -22.30 -30.83
CA GLN A 118 14.01 -22.47 -30.00
C GLN A 118 12.68 -22.25 -30.75
N SER A 119 12.71 -21.76 -31.99
CA SER A 119 11.50 -21.53 -32.81
C SER A 119 11.15 -22.68 -33.75
N LEU A 120 11.80 -23.85 -33.61
CA LEU A 120 11.58 -25.02 -34.48
C LEU A 120 11.34 -26.31 -33.67
N PHE A 121 10.48 -26.25 -32.65
CA PHE A 121 10.06 -27.41 -31.85
C PHE A 121 8.56 -27.42 -31.52
N LEU A 122 7.73 -26.99 -32.47
CA LEU A 122 6.26 -27.09 -32.41
C LEU A 122 5.64 -27.60 -33.73
N GLN A 123 6.21 -28.67 -34.29
CA GLN A 123 5.53 -29.52 -35.30
C GLN A 123 6.21 -30.90 -35.40
N THR A 124 5.39 -31.92 -35.69
CA THR A 124 5.72 -33.37 -35.84
C THR A 124 5.97 -34.16 -34.56
N GLY A 125 5.60 -35.47 -34.56
CA GLY A 125 6.19 -36.47 -33.66
C GLY A 125 5.27 -37.20 -32.66
N SER A 126 4.25 -37.94 -33.13
CA SER A 126 3.65 -39.03 -32.33
C SER A 126 4.22 -40.38 -32.75
N LEU A 127 4.69 -41.22 -31.81
CA LEU A 127 4.37 -42.67 -31.66
C LEU A 127 5.40 -43.54 -30.87
N GLY A 128 4.89 -44.29 -29.87
CA GLY A 128 5.36 -45.63 -29.44
C GLY A 128 6.58 -45.72 -28.50
N ARG A 129 6.74 -46.72 -27.60
CA ARG A 129 5.96 -47.88 -27.05
C ARG A 129 6.43 -48.05 -25.56
N SER A 130 5.87 -48.84 -24.62
CA SER A 130 5.23 -50.17 -24.68
C SER A 130 4.53 -50.63 -23.35
N ARG A 131 3.25 -51.07 -23.44
CA ARG A 131 2.57 -52.30 -22.88
C ARG A 131 2.72 -52.72 -21.38
N PRO A 132 1.86 -53.65 -20.85
CA PRO A 132 0.68 -54.35 -21.44
C PRO A 132 -0.66 -54.07 -20.71
N CYS A 133 -1.83 -54.11 -21.36
CA CYS A 133 -2.67 -55.31 -21.67
C CYS A 133 -3.95 -54.88 -22.48
N ARG A 134 -4.94 -55.71 -22.89
CA ARG A 134 -5.16 -57.18 -22.78
C ARG A 134 -5.72 -57.81 -24.09
N SER A 135 -7.04 -57.79 -24.32
CA SER A 135 -7.84 -58.49 -25.35
C SER A 135 -9.25 -57.84 -25.44
N CYS A 136 -10.11 -58.01 -26.48
CA CYS A 136 -10.24 -59.07 -27.50
C CYS A 136 -10.59 -58.54 -28.93
N ASP A 137 -10.68 -59.49 -29.85
CA ASP A 137 -11.14 -59.52 -31.26
C ASP A 137 -12.36 -58.61 -31.66
N ALA A 138 -12.65 -58.32 -32.93
CA ALA A 138 -12.36 -59.11 -34.15
C ALA A 138 -12.22 -58.33 -35.48
N ARG A 139 -11.66 -59.06 -36.46
CA ARG A 139 -11.75 -59.00 -37.94
C ARG A 139 -13.04 -58.38 -38.55
N SER A 140 -13.11 -58.01 -39.83
CA SER A 140 -12.14 -57.75 -40.94
C SER A 140 -12.94 -57.47 -42.23
N SER A 141 -12.28 -56.85 -43.21
CA SER A 141 -12.44 -57.07 -44.66
C SER A 141 -13.10 -55.99 -45.52
N ILE A 142 -12.42 -55.72 -46.62
CA ILE A 142 -12.66 -54.73 -47.69
C ILE A 142 -13.50 -55.38 -48.80
N ILE A 143 -14.48 -54.65 -49.36
CA ILE A 143 -14.87 -54.80 -50.77
C ILE A 143 -15.09 -53.41 -51.38
N THR A 144 -14.51 -53.20 -52.56
CA THR A 144 -14.65 -52.01 -53.39
C THR A 144 -15.67 -52.28 -54.50
N THR A 145 -16.67 -51.41 -54.70
CA THR A 145 -17.39 -51.37 -55.98
C THR A 145 -17.96 -50.01 -56.33
N THR A 146 -17.57 -49.52 -57.51
CA THR A 146 -18.18 -48.40 -58.24
C THR A 146 -19.55 -48.79 -58.78
N THR A 147 -20.49 -47.84 -58.95
CA THR A 147 -21.24 -47.56 -60.21
C THR A 147 -22.37 -46.54 -59.98
N THR A 148 -22.66 -45.74 -60.99
CA THR A 148 -23.52 -44.53 -60.99
C THR A 148 -24.96 -44.80 -61.42
N ALA A 149 -25.88 -43.89 -61.03
CA ALA A 149 -27.22 -43.63 -61.61
C ALA A 149 -28.30 -44.73 -61.47
N THR A 150 -29.50 -44.40 -60.96
CA THR A 150 -30.52 -43.65 -61.74
C THR A 150 -31.59 -43.03 -60.84
N ILE A 151 -32.21 -41.94 -61.32
CA ILE A 151 -33.24 -41.14 -60.66
C ILE A 151 -34.59 -41.89 -60.62
N ILE A 152 -35.24 -41.92 -59.44
CA ILE A 152 -36.70 -41.98 -59.36
C ILE A 152 -37.20 -40.82 -58.50
N THR A 153 -38.22 -40.14 -59.02
CA THR A 153 -38.87 -38.95 -58.47
C THR A 153 -39.66 -39.23 -57.20
N ASN A 154 -39.66 -38.27 -56.26
CA ASN A 154 -40.89 -37.96 -55.53
C ASN A 154 -40.96 -36.48 -55.15
N MET A 155 -41.94 -35.78 -55.73
CA MET A 155 -42.34 -34.45 -55.29
C MET A 155 -43.28 -34.58 -54.08
N GLN A 156 -42.94 -33.94 -52.96
CA GLN A 156 -43.85 -33.20 -52.05
C GLN A 156 -43.20 -33.03 -50.67
N SER A 157 -42.52 -31.89 -50.46
CA SER A 157 -42.37 -31.18 -49.17
C SER A 157 -41.25 -30.14 -49.27
N LYS A 158 -41.54 -28.99 -49.88
CA LYS A 158 -40.69 -27.78 -49.83
C LYS A 158 -41.55 -26.52 -49.69
N LEU A 159 -42.35 -26.47 -48.63
CA LEU A 159 -43.09 -25.27 -48.25
C LEU A 159 -43.26 -25.15 -46.73
N LEU A 160 -42.17 -25.28 -45.97
CA LEU A 160 -42.10 -25.02 -44.52
C LEU A 160 -40.63 -24.95 -44.02
N PHE A 161 -39.87 -23.98 -44.54
CA PHE A 161 -38.54 -23.62 -44.01
C PHE A 161 -38.29 -22.09 -44.09
N ALA A 162 -39.34 -21.31 -43.84
CA ALA A 162 -39.32 -19.85 -43.94
C ALA A 162 -39.93 -19.16 -42.69
N LEU A 163 -39.90 -19.83 -41.53
CA LEU A 163 -40.44 -19.27 -40.27
C LEU A 163 -39.66 -19.72 -39.03
N SER A 164 -38.35 -19.49 -39.05
CA SER A 164 -37.48 -19.64 -37.85
C SER A 164 -36.38 -18.57 -37.78
N ALA A 165 -36.65 -17.40 -38.35
CA ALA A 165 -35.91 -16.17 -38.08
C ALA A 165 -36.73 -15.28 -37.13
N ALA A 166 -37.06 -15.82 -35.95
CA ALA A 166 -37.43 -14.97 -34.84
C ALA A 166 -36.18 -14.13 -34.54
N ALA A 167 -36.27 -12.82 -34.76
CA ALA A 167 -35.20 -11.91 -34.40
C ALA A 167 -35.02 -11.99 -32.89
N VAL A 168 -34.00 -12.73 -32.45
CA VAL A 168 -33.42 -12.51 -31.13
C VAL A 168 -32.83 -11.12 -31.22
N ALA A 169 -33.62 -10.11 -30.82
CA ALA A 169 -33.09 -8.79 -30.56
C ALA A 169 -31.90 -9.00 -29.62
N PRO A 170 -30.69 -8.52 -29.98
CA PRO A 170 -29.54 -8.70 -29.11
C PRO A 170 -29.93 -8.11 -27.76
N ALA A 171 -29.92 -8.94 -26.71
CA ALA A 171 -30.05 -8.45 -25.35
C ALA A 171 -28.99 -7.35 -25.21
N ALA A 172 -29.45 -6.12 -24.92
CA ALA A 172 -28.56 -4.98 -24.95
C ALA A 172 -27.37 -5.27 -24.03
N ALA A 173 -26.17 -5.28 -24.61
CA ALA A 173 -24.98 -5.61 -23.85
C ALA A 173 -24.81 -4.56 -22.76
N GLU A 174 -24.54 -5.02 -21.54
CA GLU A 174 -24.20 -4.15 -20.43
C GLU A 174 -23.03 -3.23 -20.79
N GLN A 175 -23.03 -2.02 -20.25
CA GLN A 175 -22.01 -1.03 -20.54
C GLN A 175 -21.30 -0.61 -19.25
N VAL A 176 -19.98 -0.83 -19.19
CA VAL A 176 -19.15 -0.30 -18.11
C VAL A 176 -18.97 1.21 -18.32
N LEU A 177 -19.48 2.02 -17.40
CA LEU A 177 -19.36 3.48 -17.46
C LEU A 177 -18.01 3.96 -16.93
N GLY A 178 -17.44 3.20 -16.00
CA GLY A 178 -16.10 3.39 -15.48
C GLY A 178 -15.81 2.46 -14.31
N VAL A 179 -14.59 2.55 -13.80
CA VAL A 179 -14.05 1.65 -12.77
C VAL A 179 -13.27 2.42 -11.71
N TYR A 180 -13.25 1.86 -10.50
CA TYR A 180 -12.26 2.17 -9.47
C TYR A 180 -11.47 0.92 -9.12
N ILE A 181 -10.15 0.97 -9.29
CA ILE A 181 -9.23 -0.12 -9.00
C ILE A 181 -8.35 0.28 -7.83
N PHE A 182 -8.36 -0.51 -6.75
CA PHE A 182 -7.33 -0.42 -5.72
C PHE A 182 -6.34 -1.57 -5.92
N HIS A 183 -5.07 -1.23 -6.12
CA HIS A 183 -4.02 -2.15 -6.59
C HIS A 183 -2.89 -2.24 -5.58
N ARG A 184 -2.51 -3.47 -5.20
CA ARG A 184 -1.32 -3.72 -4.39
C ARG A 184 -0.11 -3.68 -5.31
N HIS A 185 0.93 -2.96 -4.91
CA HIS A 185 2.24 -3.03 -5.57
C HIS A 185 2.72 -4.46 -5.88
N GLY A 186 3.60 -4.56 -6.88
CA GLY A 186 4.31 -5.80 -7.19
C GLY A 186 5.37 -6.17 -6.15
N ASP A 187 6.01 -7.32 -6.35
CA ASP A 187 7.12 -7.81 -5.54
C ASP A 187 8.23 -6.75 -5.31
N ARG A 188 8.78 -6.79 -4.09
CA ARG A 188 9.71 -5.79 -3.56
C ARG A 188 10.75 -6.46 -2.65
N THR A 189 11.82 -5.74 -2.35
CA THR A 189 12.77 -6.14 -1.29
C THR A 189 12.06 -6.24 0.07
N SER A 190 12.66 -6.97 1.03
CA SER A 190 12.06 -7.12 2.37
C SER A 190 12.05 -5.79 3.12
N LYS A 191 11.00 -5.56 3.90
CA LYS A 191 10.89 -4.42 4.83
C LYS A 191 11.98 -4.41 5.90
N SER A 192 12.65 -5.55 6.12
CA SER A 192 13.81 -5.66 7.02
C SER A 192 15.05 -4.91 6.52
N TRP A 193 15.10 -4.55 5.23
CA TRP A 193 16.22 -3.87 4.60
C TRP A 193 15.77 -2.58 3.90
N SER A 194 15.93 -1.46 4.59
CA SER A 194 15.65 -0.13 4.04
C SER A 194 16.84 0.39 3.20
N PRO A 195 16.61 1.08 2.07
CA PRO A 195 15.31 1.41 1.47
C PRO A 195 14.62 0.21 0.82
N VAL A 196 13.30 0.14 1.01
CA VAL A 196 12.45 -0.85 0.33
C VAL A 196 12.25 -0.41 -1.12
N ASN A 197 12.48 -1.32 -2.08
CA ASN A 197 12.41 -1.03 -3.51
C ASN A 197 11.60 -2.08 -4.27
N LEU A 198 10.87 -1.63 -5.31
CA LEU A 198 10.22 -2.50 -6.30
C LEU A 198 11.30 -3.31 -7.03
N THR A 199 11.10 -4.63 -7.19
CA THR A 199 12.02 -5.47 -7.97
C THR A 199 11.63 -5.50 -9.46
N PRO A 200 12.50 -6.00 -10.36
CA PRO A 200 12.11 -6.31 -11.73
C PRO A 200 10.94 -7.31 -11.81
N LEU A 201 10.85 -8.29 -10.90
CA LEU A 201 9.73 -9.21 -10.81
C LEU A 201 8.43 -8.47 -10.47
N GLY A 202 8.47 -7.53 -9.52
CA GLY A 202 7.31 -6.71 -9.19
C GLY A 202 6.88 -5.78 -10.30
N ALA A 203 7.83 -5.23 -11.06
CA ALA A 203 7.52 -4.47 -12.26
C ALA A 203 6.81 -5.33 -13.32
N ASP A 204 7.27 -6.58 -13.55
CA ASP A 204 6.66 -7.49 -14.52
C ASP A 204 5.25 -7.95 -14.09
N GLN A 205 5.03 -8.20 -12.80
CA GLN A 205 3.71 -8.48 -12.24
C GLN A 205 2.74 -7.29 -12.45
N VAL A 206 3.18 -6.06 -12.17
CA VAL A 206 2.35 -4.87 -12.33
C VAL A 206 2.08 -4.56 -13.81
N LYS A 207 3.09 -4.72 -14.67
CA LYS A 207 2.95 -4.70 -16.14
C LYS A 207 1.86 -5.68 -16.60
N SER A 208 1.98 -6.95 -16.22
CA SER A 208 1.07 -8.02 -16.63
C SER A 208 -0.36 -7.74 -16.16
N SER A 209 -0.51 -7.20 -14.95
CA SER A 209 -1.80 -6.73 -14.46
C SER A 209 -2.34 -5.52 -15.26
N ALA A 210 -1.50 -4.59 -15.70
CA ALA A 210 -1.92 -3.46 -16.53
C ALA A 210 -2.35 -3.90 -17.93
N ASP A 211 -1.61 -4.83 -18.55
CA ASP A 211 -1.97 -5.45 -19.83
C ASP A 211 -3.36 -6.12 -19.72
N PHE A 212 -3.64 -6.86 -18.63
CA PHE A 212 -4.96 -7.44 -18.39
C PHE A 212 -6.07 -6.39 -18.31
N PHE A 213 -5.84 -5.29 -17.56
CA PHE A 213 -6.84 -4.23 -17.44
C PHE A 213 -7.05 -3.43 -18.73
N ARG A 214 -6.00 -3.27 -19.54
CA ARG A 214 -6.08 -2.66 -20.88
C ARG A 214 -6.96 -3.51 -21.80
N ASN A 215 -6.67 -4.81 -21.91
CA ASN A 215 -7.44 -5.77 -22.71
C ASN A 215 -8.92 -5.85 -22.27
N ARG A 216 -9.22 -5.61 -20.98
CA ARG A 216 -10.59 -5.67 -20.44
C ARG A 216 -11.40 -4.40 -20.66
N TYR A 217 -10.77 -3.22 -20.47
CA TYR A 217 -11.49 -1.95 -20.31
C TYR A 217 -11.13 -0.87 -21.34
N ILE A 218 -10.03 -1.00 -22.07
CA ILE A 218 -9.50 0.06 -22.96
C ILE A 218 -9.48 -0.38 -24.43
N ASP A 219 -8.98 -1.58 -24.72
CA ASP A 219 -8.73 -2.02 -26.10
C ASP A 219 -10.01 -2.08 -26.95
N ASP A 220 -9.84 -1.83 -28.25
CA ASP A 220 -10.96 -1.82 -29.20
C ASP A 220 -11.60 -3.21 -29.33
N GLY A 221 -12.93 -3.26 -29.31
CA GLY A 221 -13.68 -4.52 -29.27
C GLY A 221 -13.60 -5.29 -27.95
N ALA A 222 -13.00 -4.76 -26.88
CA ALA A 222 -13.06 -5.38 -25.56
C ALA A 222 -14.51 -5.50 -25.07
N SER A 223 -14.91 -6.68 -24.59
CA SER A 223 -16.31 -6.96 -24.23
C SER A 223 -16.87 -6.12 -23.08
N LEU A 224 -15.97 -5.49 -22.30
CA LEU A 224 -16.29 -4.61 -21.17
C LEU A 224 -15.57 -3.25 -21.32
N GLN A 225 -15.29 -2.83 -22.56
CA GLN A 225 -14.68 -1.53 -22.84
C GLN A 225 -15.45 -0.40 -22.15
N ILE A 226 -14.72 0.51 -21.49
CA ILE A 226 -15.31 1.64 -20.81
C ILE A 226 -15.93 2.60 -21.84
N ALA A 227 -17.18 2.99 -21.60
CA ALA A 227 -17.96 3.83 -22.51
C ALA A 227 -17.21 5.12 -22.91
N ASN A 228 -16.92 5.28 -24.21
CA ASN A 228 -16.22 6.44 -24.77
C ASN A 228 -14.82 6.69 -24.17
N ILE A 229 -14.09 5.64 -23.78
CA ILE A 229 -12.66 5.73 -23.44
C ILE A 229 -11.83 5.86 -24.72
N SER A 230 -10.70 6.57 -24.68
CA SER A 230 -9.76 6.60 -25.80
C SER A 230 -8.84 5.38 -25.77
N VAL A 231 -8.72 4.67 -26.89
CA VAL A 231 -8.00 3.38 -26.99
C VAL A 231 -6.48 3.55 -27.07
N ASP A 232 -6.02 4.27 -28.10
CA ASP A 232 -4.60 4.42 -28.42
C ASP A 232 -3.93 5.57 -27.68
N LYS A 233 -4.67 6.65 -27.43
CA LYS A 233 -4.13 7.90 -26.90
C LYS A 233 -4.62 8.14 -25.47
N ALA A 234 -3.70 8.29 -24.54
CA ALA A 234 -4.02 8.66 -23.18
C ALA A 234 -4.68 10.06 -23.14
N VAL A 235 -5.96 10.12 -22.77
CA VAL A 235 -6.69 11.38 -22.52
C VAL A 235 -6.73 11.59 -21.02
N LEU A 236 -5.91 12.52 -20.50
CA LEU A 236 -5.69 12.66 -19.05
C LEU A 236 -6.96 12.97 -18.24
N SER A 237 -7.98 13.60 -18.83
CA SER A 237 -9.26 13.83 -18.16
C SER A 237 -10.11 12.56 -17.99
N GLN A 238 -9.77 11.46 -18.66
CA GLN A 238 -10.43 10.17 -18.53
C GLN A 238 -9.75 9.24 -17.51
N LEU A 239 -8.54 9.59 -17.03
CA LEU A 239 -7.67 8.73 -16.23
C LEU A 239 -7.33 9.39 -14.89
N ALA A 240 -7.39 8.63 -13.81
CA ALA A 240 -6.83 9.02 -12.52
C ALA A 240 -5.91 7.91 -12.01
N ILE A 241 -4.60 8.08 -12.17
CA ILE A 241 -3.59 7.17 -11.63
C ILE A 241 -3.01 7.83 -10.37
N THR A 242 -3.07 7.13 -9.24
CA THR A 242 -2.70 7.69 -7.94
C THR A 242 -1.88 6.75 -7.07
N ALA A 243 -1.01 7.30 -6.24
CA ALA A 243 -0.27 6.57 -5.21
C ALA A 243 0.13 7.51 -4.05
N PRO A 244 0.29 7.01 -2.81
CA PRO A 244 1.04 7.71 -1.75
C PRO A 244 2.49 7.99 -2.18
N VAL A 245 3.20 8.89 -1.48
CA VAL A 245 4.62 9.13 -1.73
C VAL A 245 5.45 8.01 -1.07
N ASP A 246 5.75 6.98 -1.87
CA ASP A 246 6.51 5.79 -1.46
C ASP A 246 7.21 5.18 -2.69
N ASN A 247 8.46 4.73 -2.54
CA ASN A 247 9.31 4.22 -3.63
C ASN A 247 8.75 2.97 -4.32
N VAL A 248 7.97 2.14 -3.62
CA VAL A 248 7.39 0.93 -4.19
C VAL A 248 6.05 1.25 -4.87
N LEU A 249 5.22 2.07 -4.21
CA LEU A 249 3.88 2.43 -4.72
C LEU A 249 3.94 3.34 -5.95
N GLN A 250 4.77 4.38 -5.93
CA GLN A 250 4.92 5.31 -7.06
C GLN A 250 5.52 4.63 -8.29
N ASN A 251 6.55 3.79 -8.11
CA ASN A 251 7.14 3.05 -9.23
C ASN A 251 6.17 1.99 -9.78
N SER A 252 5.37 1.33 -8.93
CA SER A 252 4.30 0.42 -9.40
C SER A 252 3.25 1.17 -10.23
N ALA A 253 2.72 2.29 -9.70
CA ALA A 253 1.77 3.13 -10.43
C ALA A 253 2.35 3.67 -11.75
N GLY A 254 3.63 4.03 -11.74
CA GLY A 254 4.38 4.44 -12.91
C GLY A 254 4.43 3.34 -13.96
N VAL A 255 4.87 2.13 -13.61
CA VAL A 255 4.89 0.95 -14.49
C VAL A 255 3.50 0.65 -15.04
N PHE A 256 2.47 0.65 -14.20
CA PHE A 256 1.09 0.42 -14.62
C PHE A 256 0.64 1.42 -15.68
N ALA A 257 0.96 2.71 -15.50
CA ALA A 257 0.64 3.75 -16.47
C ALA A 257 1.28 3.50 -17.84
N GLN A 258 2.53 3.02 -17.88
CA GLN A 258 3.24 2.74 -19.15
C GLN A 258 2.60 1.60 -19.93
N TRP A 259 2.01 0.62 -19.26
CA TRP A 259 1.42 -0.57 -19.90
C TRP A 259 -0.09 -0.47 -20.11
N LEU A 260 -0.80 0.38 -19.34
CA LEU A 260 -2.19 0.75 -19.65
C LEU A 260 -2.29 1.53 -20.97
N TYR A 261 -1.32 2.43 -21.25
CA TYR A 261 -1.20 3.14 -22.52
C TYR A 261 0.25 3.03 -23.04
N PRO A 262 0.58 1.94 -23.76
CA PRO A 262 1.92 1.71 -24.27
C PRO A 262 2.38 2.78 -25.25
N ALA A 263 3.70 2.82 -25.48
CA ALA A 263 4.32 3.72 -26.44
C ALA A 263 3.72 3.53 -27.83
N ASN A 264 3.22 4.61 -28.43
CA ASN A 264 2.55 4.60 -29.71
C ASN A 264 2.97 5.84 -30.50
N LYS A 265 3.67 5.63 -31.62
CA LYS A 265 4.25 6.72 -32.43
C LYS A 265 3.21 7.68 -33.01
N ALA A 266 1.97 7.24 -33.23
CA ALA A 266 0.90 8.12 -33.68
C ALA A 266 0.37 8.97 -32.51
N ALA A 267 -0.02 8.33 -31.41
CA ALA A 267 -0.59 8.99 -30.24
C ALA A 267 0.39 9.93 -29.51
N GLY A 268 1.65 9.48 -29.39
CA GLY A 268 2.78 10.18 -28.78
C GLY A 268 3.58 11.06 -29.74
N SER A 269 2.95 11.60 -30.80
CA SER A 269 3.58 12.56 -31.70
C SER A 269 2.86 13.91 -31.76
N THR A 270 3.62 14.95 -32.09
CA THR A 270 3.13 16.32 -32.30
C THR A 270 3.64 16.86 -33.62
N LYS A 271 2.73 17.31 -34.47
CA LYS A 271 3.08 18.05 -35.69
C LYS A 271 3.36 19.51 -35.34
N LEU A 272 4.54 20.00 -35.69
CA LEU A 272 4.97 21.37 -35.47
C LEU A 272 4.51 22.30 -36.60
N ALA A 273 4.52 23.61 -36.34
CA ALA A 273 4.09 24.64 -37.30
C ALA A 273 4.93 24.69 -38.59
N ASN A 274 6.18 24.20 -38.56
CA ASN A 274 7.05 24.05 -39.74
C ASN A 274 6.75 22.79 -40.58
N GLY A 275 5.70 22.03 -40.23
CA GLY A 275 5.29 20.81 -40.91
C GLY A 275 5.99 19.52 -40.46
N THR A 276 7.07 19.60 -39.66
CA THR A 276 7.76 18.40 -39.14
C THR A 276 6.98 17.75 -37.99
N THR A 277 7.06 16.43 -37.86
CA THR A 277 6.49 15.70 -36.72
C THR A 277 7.60 15.32 -35.74
N VAL A 278 7.42 15.65 -34.47
CA VAL A 278 8.27 15.18 -33.37
C VAL A 278 7.56 14.04 -32.66
N VAL A 279 8.26 12.91 -32.48
CA VAL A 279 7.79 11.76 -31.70
C VAL A 279 8.39 11.87 -30.30
N ALA A 280 7.63 11.54 -29.26
CA ALA A 280 8.13 11.48 -27.90
C ALA A 280 9.26 10.44 -27.76
N PRO A 281 10.20 10.62 -26.81
CA PRO A 281 11.17 9.60 -26.40
C PRO A 281 10.55 8.22 -26.16
N LEU A 282 11.40 7.19 -26.14
CA LEU A 282 11.00 5.78 -25.99
C LEU A 282 9.91 5.37 -27.00
N ASP A 283 10.14 5.68 -28.27
CA ASP A 283 9.30 5.32 -29.42
C ASP A 283 7.82 5.78 -29.34
N GLY A 284 7.58 6.96 -28.75
CA GLY A 284 6.23 7.54 -28.63
C GLY A 284 5.56 7.29 -27.28
N TYR A 285 6.35 7.32 -26.20
CA TYR A 285 5.85 7.18 -24.83
C TYR A 285 4.79 8.21 -24.47
N GLN A 286 3.77 7.77 -23.73
CA GLN A 286 2.63 8.59 -23.35
C GLN A 286 2.75 9.04 -21.89
N TYR A 287 2.85 10.36 -21.68
CA TYR A 287 3.10 10.95 -20.36
C TYR A 287 1.81 11.02 -19.53
N ILE A 288 1.51 9.94 -18.80
CA ILE A 288 0.45 9.92 -17.79
C ILE A 288 1.07 10.21 -16.41
N PRO A 289 0.60 11.24 -15.67
CA PRO A 289 1.10 11.52 -14.33
C PRO A 289 0.53 10.54 -13.30
N VAL A 290 1.37 10.11 -12.36
CA VAL A 290 0.91 9.52 -11.10
C VAL A 290 0.72 10.65 -10.11
N ASN A 291 -0.52 10.88 -9.68
CA ASN A 291 -0.85 11.93 -8.73
C ASN A 291 -0.69 11.42 -7.28
N THR A 292 -0.21 12.30 -6.39
CA THR A 292 -0.12 11.98 -4.97
C THR A 292 -1.50 11.96 -4.33
N VAL A 293 -1.87 10.85 -3.69
CA VAL A 293 -3.03 10.79 -2.79
C VAL A 293 -2.59 11.00 -1.35
N VAL A 294 -3.22 11.96 -0.67
CA VAL A 294 -3.17 12.04 0.79
C VAL A 294 -4.15 11.01 1.35
N SER A 295 -3.73 9.75 1.36
CA SER A 295 -4.37 8.71 2.17
C SER A 295 -4.06 8.96 3.64
N ALA A 296 -4.76 8.25 4.55
CA ALA A 296 -4.40 8.18 5.96
C ALA A 296 -2.89 7.93 6.14
N SER A 297 -2.38 6.89 5.47
CA SER A 297 -0.96 6.49 5.45
C SER A 297 -0.15 7.34 4.44
N SER A 298 -0.03 8.64 4.72
CA SER A 298 0.43 9.66 3.75
C SER A 298 1.93 9.67 3.40
N SER A 299 2.78 8.85 4.02
CA SER A 299 4.17 8.63 3.61
C SER A 299 4.72 7.27 4.08
N ASN A 300 5.67 6.71 3.32
CA ASN A 300 6.43 5.49 3.68
C ASN A 300 5.55 4.27 4.06
N SER A 301 4.34 4.13 3.51
CA SER A 301 3.40 3.09 3.90
C SER A 301 3.90 1.67 3.63
N GLU A 302 4.72 1.45 2.59
CA GLU A 302 5.37 0.15 2.38
C GLU A 302 6.66 0.00 3.17
N SER A 303 7.37 1.09 3.47
CA SER A 303 8.55 1.04 4.35
C SER A 303 8.19 0.88 5.84
N SER A 304 6.93 1.08 6.23
CA SER A 304 6.47 0.84 7.60
C SER A 304 6.22 -0.65 7.87
N ALA A 305 6.71 -1.12 9.02
CA ALA A 305 6.39 -2.43 9.58
C ALA A 305 5.01 -2.46 10.27
N TRP A 306 4.44 -1.31 10.64
CA TRP A 306 3.10 -1.20 11.21
C TRP A 306 2.24 -0.21 10.40
N LEU A 307 1.20 -0.73 9.78
CA LEU A 307 0.38 -0.01 8.79
C LEU A 307 -0.37 1.21 9.35
N GLN A 308 -0.85 1.14 10.60
CA GLN A 308 -1.64 2.21 11.21
C GLN A 308 -0.78 3.28 11.90
N GLY A 309 0.51 3.02 12.14
CA GLY A 309 1.41 3.96 12.82
C GLY A 309 1.68 5.25 12.07
N SER A 310 1.54 5.24 10.73
CA SER A 310 1.64 6.42 9.87
C SER A 310 0.29 6.96 9.39
N SER A 311 -0.83 6.48 9.96
CA SER A 311 -2.20 6.83 9.52
C SER A 311 -2.61 8.28 9.82
N GLY A 312 -1.89 9.00 10.68
CA GLY A 312 -2.28 10.33 11.16
C GLY A 312 -3.59 10.37 11.95
N CYS A 313 -4.17 9.22 12.30
CA CYS A 313 -5.50 9.09 12.90
C CYS A 313 -5.38 8.59 14.34
N SER A 314 -5.53 9.48 15.34
CA SER A 314 -5.26 9.15 16.75
C SER A 314 -6.11 7.98 17.26
N GLY A 315 -7.41 7.97 16.94
CA GLY A 315 -8.32 6.88 17.28
C GLY A 315 -7.91 5.54 16.67
N ALA A 316 -7.47 5.50 15.41
CA ALA A 316 -7.02 4.27 14.76
C ALA A 316 -5.72 3.73 15.37
N VAL A 317 -4.76 4.63 15.66
CA VAL A 317 -3.50 4.33 16.35
C VAL A 317 -3.77 3.72 17.73
N VAL A 318 -4.66 4.32 18.54
CA VAL A 318 -5.04 3.80 19.85
C VAL A 318 -5.77 2.46 19.72
N SER A 319 -6.76 2.36 18.83
CA SER A 319 -7.53 1.12 18.63
C SER A 319 -6.65 -0.05 18.21
N SER A 320 -5.77 0.17 17.23
CA SER A 320 -4.84 -0.83 16.71
C SER A 320 -3.85 -1.27 17.80
N ASN A 321 -3.31 -0.34 18.59
CA ASN A 321 -2.45 -0.68 19.74
C ASN A 321 -3.18 -1.48 20.85
N ASN A 322 -4.47 -1.25 21.07
CA ASN A 322 -5.25 -2.01 22.05
C ASN A 322 -5.37 -3.51 21.70
N TYR A 323 -5.11 -3.92 20.46
CA TYR A 323 -5.01 -5.35 20.10
C TYR A 323 -3.89 -6.06 20.89
N PHE A 324 -2.74 -5.41 21.09
CA PHE A 324 -1.62 -6.00 21.85
C PHE A 324 -1.94 -6.24 23.34
N LEU A 325 -3.06 -5.70 23.83
CA LEU A 325 -3.56 -5.91 25.19
C LEU A 325 -4.68 -6.96 25.26
N SER A 326 -5.19 -7.44 24.12
CA SER A 326 -6.37 -8.32 24.10
C SER A 326 -6.03 -9.77 24.49
N PRO A 327 -6.99 -10.53 25.05
CA PRO A 327 -6.78 -11.95 25.38
C PRO A 327 -6.40 -12.80 24.15
N GLU A 328 -6.96 -12.48 22.98
CA GLU A 328 -6.74 -13.21 21.72
C GLU A 328 -5.31 -13.03 21.22
N TYR A 329 -4.78 -11.80 21.31
CA TYR A 329 -3.36 -11.55 21.04
C TYR A 329 -2.46 -12.27 22.06
N GLN A 330 -2.78 -12.19 23.35
CA GLN A 330 -1.94 -12.78 24.41
C GLN A 330 -1.88 -14.31 24.30
N SER A 331 -3.00 -14.98 23.98
CA SER A 331 -3.02 -16.43 23.70
C SER A 331 -2.15 -16.73 22.48
N THR A 332 -2.45 -16.11 21.33
CA THR A 332 -1.71 -16.37 20.07
C THR A 332 -0.21 -16.12 20.24
N PHE A 333 0.19 -15.08 20.97
CA PHE A 333 1.59 -14.77 21.27
C PHE A 333 2.27 -15.84 22.14
N SER A 334 1.55 -16.39 23.13
CA SER A 334 2.05 -17.48 23.97
C SER A 334 2.14 -18.79 23.19
N ASP A 335 1.05 -19.17 22.52
CA ASP A 335 0.85 -20.47 21.89
C ASP A 335 1.78 -20.68 20.67
N THR A 336 2.13 -19.59 19.96
CA THR A 336 3.04 -19.63 18.81
C THR A 336 4.51 -19.38 19.17
N LYS A 337 4.85 -19.19 20.44
CA LYS A 337 6.21 -18.86 20.88
C LYS A 337 7.24 -19.85 20.35
N ASP A 338 7.03 -21.14 20.58
CA ASP A 338 7.98 -22.19 20.21
C ASP A 338 8.11 -22.35 18.68
N PHE A 339 7.04 -22.08 17.93
CA PHE A 339 7.08 -22.01 16.47
C PHE A 339 8.06 -20.92 15.98
N TYR A 340 7.94 -19.69 16.51
CA TYR A 340 8.85 -18.62 16.12
C TYR A 340 10.28 -18.82 16.63
N GLN A 341 10.48 -19.37 17.82
CA GLN A 341 11.83 -19.73 18.29
C GLN A 341 12.47 -20.81 17.42
N GLY A 342 11.69 -21.80 16.95
CA GLY A 342 12.15 -22.84 16.03
C GLY A 342 12.63 -22.31 14.67
N LEU A 343 12.20 -21.11 14.25
CA LEU A 343 12.65 -20.44 13.02
C LEU A 343 14.00 -19.72 13.17
N LEU A 344 14.55 -19.54 14.39
CA LEU A 344 15.80 -18.81 14.60
C LEU A 344 16.98 -19.26 13.71
N PRO A 345 17.22 -20.55 13.41
CA PRO A 345 18.27 -20.96 12.48
C PRO A 345 18.16 -20.35 11.08
N VAL A 346 16.94 -19.99 10.65
CA VAL A 346 16.63 -19.36 9.36
C VAL A 346 16.78 -17.84 9.41
N ILE A 347 16.39 -17.21 10.53
CA ILE A 347 16.17 -15.76 10.64
C ILE A 347 17.14 -15.01 11.56
N ASN A 348 18.14 -15.70 12.15
CA ASN A 348 19.08 -15.15 13.15
C ASN A 348 19.93 -13.96 12.70
N THR A 349 20.04 -13.71 11.40
CA THR A 349 20.70 -12.52 10.83
C THR A 349 19.95 -11.22 11.12
N THR A 350 18.64 -11.31 11.42
CA THR A 350 17.74 -10.16 11.61
C THR A 350 16.99 -10.23 12.94
N PHE A 351 16.61 -11.42 13.41
CA PHE A 351 15.84 -11.61 14.64
C PHE A 351 16.58 -12.49 15.65
N ASN A 352 16.64 -12.05 16.90
CA ASN A 352 17.10 -12.85 18.04
C ASN A 352 15.91 -13.45 18.83
N SER A 353 16.19 -14.26 19.85
CA SER A 353 15.17 -14.95 20.67
C SER A 353 14.14 -14.02 21.34
N SER A 354 14.47 -12.77 21.67
CA SER A 354 13.50 -11.80 22.21
C SER A 354 12.56 -11.22 21.14
N THR A 355 12.97 -11.26 19.87
CA THR A 355 12.23 -10.70 18.73
C THR A 355 11.54 -11.75 17.85
N ALA A 356 12.00 -13.00 17.86
CA ALA A 356 11.38 -14.12 17.16
C ALA A 356 10.10 -14.57 17.88
N THR A 357 9.03 -13.78 17.72
CA THR A 357 7.74 -13.94 18.39
C THR A 357 6.62 -13.41 17.50
N PHE A 358 5.36 -13.75 17.83
CA PHE A 358 4.17 -13.26 17.13
C PHE A 358 4.08 -11.74 16.99
N LYS A 359 4.68 -10.98 17.91
CA LYS A 359 4.76 -9.50 17.84
C LYS A 359 5.44 -8.98 16.57
N ASN A 360 6.36 -9.77 16.01
CA ASN A 360 7.02 -9.48 14.74
C ASN A 360 6.58 -10.45 13.63
N GLY A 361 5.43 -11.12 13.80
CA GLY A 361 4.97 -12.21 12.94
C GLY A 361 4.91 -11.81 11.47
N TYR A 362 4.39 -10.62 11.17
CA TYR A 362 4.39 -10.06 9.81
C TYR A 362 5.80 -9.80 9.27
N THR A 363 6.71 -9.18 10.04
CA THR A 363 8.07 -8.87 9.57
C THR A 363 8.90 -10.14 9.36
N ILE A 364 8.69 -11.18 10.18
CA ILE A 364 9.32 -12.50 10.03
C ILE A 364 8.77 -13.21 8.79
N PHE A 365 7.45 -13.14 8.56
CA PHE A 365 6.81 -13.63 7.33
C PHE A 365 7.37 -12.91 6.09
N ASP A 366 7.42 -11.58 6.09
CA ASP A 366 7.95 -10.79 4.96
C ASP A 366 9.41 -11.15 4.65
N TYR A 367 10.24 -11.27 5.68
CA TYR A 367 11.64 -11.65 5.57
C TYR A 367 11.80 -13.03 4.91
N ILE A 368 11.08 -14.04 5.41
CA ILE A 368 11.13 -15.40 4.86
C ILE A 368 10.52 -15.45 3.45
N ASN A 369 9.37 -14.81 3.22
CA ASN A 369 8.68 -14.80 1.93
C ASN A 369 9.56 -14.19 0.83
N VAL A 370 10.16 -13.03 1.06
CA VAL A 370 11.10 -12.41 0.12
C VAL A 370 12.33 -13.28 -0.08
N ALA A 371 12.88 -13.88 1.00
CA ALA A 371 14.00 -14.82 0.87
C ALA A 371 13.65 -16.04 0.01
N THR A 372 12.45 -16.61 0.13
CA THR A 372 12.00 -17.75 -0.70
C THR A 372 11.75 -17.42 -2.16
N ILE A 373 11.57 -16.13 -2.50
CA ILE A 373 11.42 -15.67 -3.88
C ILE A 373 12.79 -15.37 -4.53
N HIS A 374 13.70 -14.72 -3.78
CA HIS A 374 14.90 -14.10 -4.36
C HIS A 374 16.23 -14.78 -4.03
N ASN A 375 16.34 -15.52 -2.92
CA ASN A 375 17.62 -16.06 -2.48
C ASN A 375 17.90 -17.42 -3.12
N SER A 376 19.11 -17.60 -3.65
CA SER A 376 19.60 -18.89 -4.17
C SER A 376 19.84 -19.95 -3.07
N SER A 377 19.85 -19.54 -1.80
CA SER A 377 20.05 -20.40 -0.63
C SER A 377 19.52 -19.72 0.62
N ILE A 378 18.93 -20.48 1.54
CA ILE A 378 18.47 -19.98 2.85
C ILE A 378 19.10 -20.86 3.95
N PRO A 379 19.64 -20.28 5.04
CA PRO A 379 20.12 -21.08 6.18
C PRO A 379 19.00 -21.94 6.77
N SER A 380 19.26 -23.23 6.97
CA SER A 380 18.28 -24.20 7.50
C SER A 380 16.94 -24.20 6.74
N ASP A 381 17.00 -24.07 5.41
CA ASP A 381 15.85 -24.16 4.49
C ASP A 381 14.98 -25.40 4.69
N ASN A 382 15.55 -26.51 5.17
CA ASN A 382 14.85 -27.72 5.59
C ASN A 382 13.76 -27.49 6.66
N LEU A 383 13.79 -26.35 7.38
CA LEU A 383 12.75 -25.94 8.32
C LEU A 383 11.58 -25.24 7.63
N LEU A 384 11.77 -24.68 6.42
CA LEU A 384 10.77 -23.99 5.61
C LEU A 384 9.89 -24.96 4.81
N THR A 385 9.33 -25.94 5.51
CA THR A 385 8.35 -26.88 4.93
C THR A 385 7.07 -26.15 4.48
N LYS A 386 6.28 -26.77 3.61
CA LYS A 386 4.98 -26.19 3.17
C LYS A 386 4.06 -25.83 4.34
N SER A 387 4.00 -26.66 5.38
CA SER A 387 3.24 -26.37 6.61
C SER A 387 3.85 -25.23 7.42
N THR A 388 5.19 -25.12 7.49
CA THR A 388 5.86 -23.98 8.14
C THR A 388 5.50 -22.67 7.45
N LEU A 389 5.56 -22.64 6.12
CA LEU A 389 5.24 -21.46 5.32
C LEU A 389 3.75 -21.09 5.38
N SER A 390 2.84 -22.08 5.38
CA SER A 390 1.41 -21.85 5.61
C SER A 390 1.17 -21.22 6.98
N ASN A 391 1.62 -21.86 8.06
CA ASN A 391 1.44 -21.35 9.42
C ASN A 391 2.01 -19.93 9.58
N LEU A 392 3.15 -19.65 8.95
CA LEU A 392 3.78 -18.34 8.97
C LEU A 392 2.92 -17.27 8.26
N TYR A 393 2.33 -17.60 7.11
CA TYR A 393 1.36 -16.75 6.42
C TYR A 393 0.07 -16.57 7.22
N ASP A 394 -0.45 -17.63 7.84
CA ASP A 394 -1.70 -17.63 8.61
C ASP A 394 -1.56 -16.76 9.87
N TYR A 395 -0.45 -16.89 10.60
CA TYR A 395 -0.14 -16.03 11.75
C TYR A 395 0.14 -14.58 11.34
N ALA A 396 0.86 -14.34 10.25
CA ALA A 396 1.05 -12.97 9.74
C ALA A 396 -0.28 -12.33 9.32
N SER A 397 -1.15 -13.08 8.64
CA SER A 397 -2.49 -12.60 8.25
C SER A 397 -3.36 -12.33 9.48
N THR A 398 -3.32 -13.20 10.49
CA THR A 398 -4.02 -12.99 11.77
C THR A 398 -3.52 -11.73 12.48
N HIS A 399 -2.21 -11.50 12.53
CA HIS A 399 -1.60 -10.31 13.13
C HIS A 399 -2.05 -9.03 12.41
N GLU A 400 -1.88 -8.98 11.08
CA GLU A 400 -2.18 -7.79 10.29
C GLU A 400 -3.69 -7.49 10.21
N TRP A 401 -4.54 -8.51 10.08
CA TRP A 401 -5.99 -8.34 10.09
C TRP A 401 -6.47 -7.66 11.37
N ASN A 402 -6.03 -8.14 12.53
CA ASN A 402 -6.42 -7.58 13.82
C ASN A 402 -5.83 -6.17 14.05
N LEU A 403 -4.72 -5.81 13.41
CA LEU A 403 -4.20 -4.44 13.42
C LEU A 403 -4.92 -3.49 12.46
N ALA A 404 -5.52 -4.02 11.39
CA ALA A 404 -6.20 -3.27 10.33
C ALA A 404 -7.73 -3.16 10.52
N TYR A 405 -8.38 -4.08 11.24
CA TYR A 405 -9.83 -4.09 11.41
C TYR A 405 -10.27 -4.60 12.79
N ASN A 406 -11.38 -4.04 13.29
CA ASN A 406 -12.12 -4.54 14.44
C ASN A 406 -13.59 -4.15 14.27
N SER A 407 -14.51 -5.12 14.25
CA SER A 407 -15.95 -4.88 14.11
C SER A 407 -16.55 -4.10 15.28
N SER A 408 -15.98 -4.24 16.48
CA SER A 408 -16.41 -3.52 17.69
C SER A 408 -15.80 -2.12 17.82
N ASP A 409 -14.79 -1.79 17.01
CA ASP A 409 -14.13 -0.49 17.01
C ASP A 409 -13.68 -0.07 15.60
N PRO A 410 -14.63 0.32 14.72
CA PRO A 410 -14.37 0.50 13.29
C PRO A 410 -13.34 1.56 12.93
N VAL A 411 -12.98 2.48 13.85
CA VAL A 411 -11.92 3.48 13.66
C VAL A 411 -10.58 2.83 13.30
N ARG A 412 -10.33 1.59 13.75
CA ARG A 412 -9.13 0.81 13.40
C ARG A 412 -8.94 0.68 11.89
N ALA A 413 -10.04 0.64 11.13
CA ALA A 413 -10.07 0.46 9.69
C ALA A 413 -10.11 1.77 8.89
N ILE A 414 -9.63 2.88 9.47
CA ILE A 414 -9.67 4.21 8.84
C ILE A 414 -9.10 4.25 7.40
N ALA A 415 -8.07 3.45 7.10
CA ALA A 415 -7.52 3.33 5.74
C ALA A 415 -8.57 2.84 4.73
N GLY A 416 -9.40 1.87 5.13
CA GLY A 416 -10.53 1.38 4.34
C GLY A 416 -11.68 2.39 4.26
N SER A 417 -11.94 3.13 5.34
CA SER A 417 -12.93 4.22 5.36
C SER A 417 -12.60 5.37 4.40
N VAL A 418 -11.34 5.82 4.37
CA VAL A 418 -10.90 6.86 3.41
C VAL A 418 -10.96 6.35 1.97
N LEU A 419 -10.50 5.12 1.74
CA LEU A 419 -10.59 4.46 0.43
C LEU A 419 -12.04 4.35 -0.04
N ALA A 420 -12.97 4.00 0.85
CA ALA A 420 -14.40 3.96 0.56
C ALA A 420 -14.97 5.34 0.19
N GLY A 421 -14.55 6.40 0.88
CA GLY A 421 -14.87 7.79 0.52
C GLY A 421 -14.35 8.17 -0.87
N GLN A 422 -13.14 7.74 -1.23
CA GLN A 422 -12.56 7.99 -2.55
C GLN A 422 -13.29 7.22 -3.66
N ILE A 423 -13.62 5.94 -3.41
CA ILE A 423 -14.41 5.09 -4.32
C ILE A 423 -15.77 5.72 -4.61
N VAL A 424 -16.58 6.02 -3.57
CA VAL A 424 -17.93 6.55 -3.78
C VAL A 424 -17.91 7.92 -4.45
N THR A 425 -16.94 8.78 -4.13
CA THR A 425 -16.77 10.09 -4.79
C THR A 425 -16.48 9.95 -6.28
N ALA A 426 -15.56 9.06 -6.65
CA ALA A 426 -15.20 8.84 -8.06
C ALA A 426 -16.37 8.24 -8.86
N LEU A 427 -17.02 7.20 -8.33
CA LEU A 427 -18.14 6.55 -9.00
C LEU A 427 -19.38 7.46 -9.08
N GLN A 428 -19.66 8.30 -8.07
CA GLN A 428 -20.75 9.29 -8.13
C GLN A 428 -20.52 10.34 -9.22
N GLY A 429 -19.28 10.77 -9.42
CA GLY A 429 -18.94 11.66 -10.53
C GLY A 429 -19.34 11.08 -11.89
N ILE A 430 -19.05 9.79 -12.10
CA ILE A 430 -19.40 9.05 -13.33
C ILE A 430 -20.91 8.83 -13.43
N ALA A 431 -21.56 8.40 -12.33
CA ALA A 431 -22.99 8.10 -12.26
C ALA A 431 -23.86 9.32 -12.60
N SER A 432 -23.49 10.51 -12.14
CA SER A 432 -24.19 11.76 -12.47
C SER A 432 -23.80 12.35 -13.84
N GLY A 433 -23.07 11.61 -14.68
CA GLY A 433 -22.70 12.02 -16.04
C GLY A 433 -21.67 13.15 -16.13
N ASN A 434 -20.92 13.44 -15.06
CA ASN A 434 -19.93 14.53 -15.07
C ASN A 434 -18.71 14.17 -15.94
N ALA A 435 -18.02 15.20 -16.44
CA ALA A 435 -16.76 15.06 -17.15
C ALA A 435 -15.57 14.75 -16.20
N VAL A 436 -15.61 13.57 -15.57
CA VAL A 436 -14.61 13.08 -14.61
C VAL A 436 -13.83 11.85 -15.16
N PRO A 437 -12.70 11.48 -14.53
CA PRO A 437 -11.99 10.24 -14.87
C PRO A 437 -12.88 8.99 -14.75
N LYS A 438 -12.87 8.18 -15.81
CA LYS A 438 -13.63 6.92 -15.90
C LYS A 438 -12.78 5.72 -15.50
N PHE A 439 -11.47 5.77 -15.75
CA PHE A 439 -10.52 4.77 -15.28
C PHE A 439 -9.77 5.35 -14.07
N ASN A 440 -10.18 4.94 -12.87
CA ASN A 440 -9.53 5.34 -11.63
C ASN A 440 -8.72 4.16 -11.11
N ILE A 441 -7.43 4.37 -10.83
CA ILE A 441 -6.58 3.40 -10.16
C ILE A 441 -5.74 4.06 -9.06
N GLN A 442 -5.69 3.40 -7.92
CA GLN A 442 -4.93 3.82 -6.75
C GLN A 442 -4.05 2.68 -6.26
N PHE A 443 -2.76 2.94 -6.15
CA PHE A 443 -1.79 2.01 -5.58
C PHE A 443 -1.68 2.17 -4.07
N GLY A 444 -1.64 1.06 -3.34
CA GLY A 444 -1.55 1.08 -1.89
C GLY A 444 -1.13 -0.25 -1.25
N ALA A 445 -1.11 -0.24 0.08
CA ALA A 445 -0.70 -1.36 0.91
C ALA A 445 -1.84 -2.36 1.15
N TYR A 446 -1.48 -3.63 1.41
CA TYR A 446 -2.40 -4.71 1.79
C TYR A 446 -3.29 -4.36 3.01
N GLY A 447 -2.82 -3.50 3.91
CA GLY A 447 -3.59 -3.02 5.06
C GLY A 447 -4.88 -2.28 4.70
N ALA A 448 -4.90 -1.54 3.59
CA ALA A 448 -6.09 -0.85 3.12
C ALA A 448 -7.10 -1.83 2.49
N PHE A 449 -6.62 -2.91 1.86
CA PHE A 449 -7.47 -4.04 1.46
C PHE A 449 -8.13 -4.66 2.69
N MET A 450 -7.36 -5.10 3.70
CA MET A 450 -7.91 -5.71 4.94
C MET A 450 -8.92 -4.79 5.64
N SER A 451 -8.60 -3.51 5.77
CA SER A 451 -9.50 -2.51 6.36
C SER A 451 -10.82 -2.41 5.58
N PHE A 452 -10.75 -2.31 4.24
CA PHE A 452 -11.94 -2.25 3.38
C PHE A 452 -12.72 -3.57 3.40
N PHE A 453 -12.04 -4.73 3.39
CA PHE A 453 -12.65 -6.05 3.41
C PHE A 453 -13.46 -6.31 4.67
N GLY A 454 -12.95 -5.92 5.84
CA GLY A 454 -13.67 -5.99 7.10
C GLY A 454 -14.89 -5.07 7.13
N LEU A 455 -14.74 -3.81 6.69
CA LEU A 455 -15.84 -2.85 6.63
C LEU A 455 -16.94 -3.25 5.63
N ALA A 456 -16.55 -3.80 4.49
CA ALA A 456 -17.45 -4.32 3.45
C ALA A 456 -17.99 -5.74 3.76
N GLN A 457 -17.62 -6.34 4.90
CA GLN A 457 -18.04 -7.70 5.34
C GLN A 457 -17.71 -8.82 4.34
N LEU A 458 -16.67 -8.63 3.53
CA LEU A 458 -16.25 -9.61 2.51
C LEU A 458 -15.85 -10.99 3.06
N PRO A 459 -15.29 -11.14 4.28
CA PRO A 459 -15.04 -12.46 4.87
C PRO A 459 -16.29 -13.36 5.01
N ALA A 460 -17.50 -12.79 5.05
CA ALA A 460 -18.74 -13.58 5.03
C ALA A 460 -18.96 -14.32 3.69
N ALA A 461 -18.33 -13.87 2.60
CA ALA A 461 -18.40 -14.49 1.27
C ALA A 461 -17.24 -15.45 0.99
N ASN A 462 -16.04 -15.21 1.56
CA ASN A 462 -14.87 -16.08 1.43
C ASN A 462 -13.84 -15.81 2.54
N ASN A 463 -13.30 -16.86 3.16
CA ASN A 463 -12.26 -16.73 4.18
C ASN A 463 -10.93 -16.17 3.65
N ASP A 464 -10.67 -16.25 2.34
CA ASP A 464 -9.46 -15.68 1.71
C ASP A 464 -9.29 -14.17 2.00
N PHE A 465 -10.39 -13.45 2.29
CA PHE A 465 -10.38 -12.03 2.63
C PHE A 465 -9.73 -11.71 3.99
N TYR A 466 -9.49 -12.70 4.86
CA TYR A 466 -8.65 -12.54 6.06
C TYR A 466 -7.14 -12.50 5.74
N GLY A 467 -6.75 -12.99 4.55
CA GLY A 467 -5.35 -13.15 4.15
C GLY A 467 -4.66 -11.85 3.77
N ILE A 468 -3.33 -11.81 3.92
CA ILE A 468 -2.50 -10.78 3.28
C ILE A 468 -2.55 -11.01 1.77
N CYS A 469 -3.26 -10.14 1.04
CA CYS A 469 -3.39 -10.27 -0.41
C CYS A 469 -2.02 -10.28 -1.12
N ASN A 470 -1.84 -11.14 -2.11
CA ASN A 470 -0.57 -11.36 -2.83
C ASN A 470 -0.07 -10.09 -3.54
N TYR A 471 1.22 -10.05 -3.90
CA TYR A 471 1.75 -8.97 -4.75
C TYR A 471 0.96 -8.81 -6.05
N ALA A 472 0.81 -7.58 -6.54
CA ALA A 472 -0.01 -7.23 -7.71
C ALA A 472 -1.52 -7.55 -7.61
N SER A 473 -2.04 -7.90 -6.42
CA SER A 473 -3.48 -8.04 -6.17
C SER A 473 -4.27 -6.79 -6.52
N ALA A 474 -5.48 -6.96 -7.03
CA ALA A 474 -6.35 -5.84 -7.39
C ALA A 474 -7.79 -6.09 -6.92
N MET A 475 -8.42 -5.10 -6.29
CA MET A 475 -9.87 -5.06 -6.13
C MET A 475 -10.45 -3.97 -7.03
N VAL A 476 -11.62 -4.25 -7.62
CA VAL A 476 -12.22 -3.45 -8.67
C VAL A 476 -13.69 -3.23 -8.33
N LEU A 477 -14.14 -1.99 -8.49
CA LEU A 477 -15.55 -1.65 -8.51
C LEU A 477 -15.91 -1.14 -9.91
N GLU A 478 -16.72 -1.90 -10.62
CA GLU A 478 -17.28 -1.52 -11.92
C GLU A 478 -18.62 -0.80 -11.69
N LEU A 479 -18.83 0.36 -12.31
CA LEU A 479 -20.15 0.98 -12.43
C LEU A 479 -20.73 0.62 -13.80
N VAL A 480 -21.87 -0.05 -13.80
CA VAL A 480 -22.42 -0.75 -14.98
C VAL A 480 -23.85 -0.28 -15.26
N ALA A 481 -24.09 0.15 -16.50
CA ALA A 481 -25.41 0.40 -17.05
C ALA A 481 -25.98 -0.88 -17.72
N PRO A 482 -27.29 -1.17 -17.61
CA PRO A 482 -27.92 -2.30 -18.30
C PRO A 482 -27.81 -2.22 -19.83
N SER A 483 -27.78 -0.99 -20.37
CA SER A 483 -27.61 -0.71 -21.80
C SER A 483 -27.08 0.70 -22.01
N ALA A 484 -26.53 0.99 -23.20
CA ALA A 484 -26.06 2.33 -23.57
C ALA A 484 -27.17 3.42 -23.60
N THR A 485 -28.44 3.03 -23.48
CA THR A 485 -29.61 3.92 -23.39
C THR A 485 -30.18 4.05 -21.98
N GLN A 486 -29.76 3.21 -21.03
CA GLN A 486 -30.23 3.18 -19.64
C GLN A 486 -29.13 3.69 -18.71
N LEU A 487 -28.95 5.00 -18.71
CA LEU A 487 -27.86 5.70 -18.02
C LEU A 487 -28.35 6.50 -16.80
N SER A 488 -29.60 6.31 -16.35
CA SER A 488 -30.09 6.99 -15.15
C SER A 488 -29.49 6.36 -13.90
N GLU A 489 -29.25 7.14 -12.83
CA GLU A 489 -28.65 6.61 -11.58
C GLU A 489 -29.44 5.43 -10.97
N ASP A 490 -30.74 5.32 -11.26
CA ASP A 490 -31.60 4.23 -10.78
C ASP A 490 -31.49 2.95 -11.63
N ASP A 491 -31.05 3.04 -12.90
CA ASP A 491 -30.72 1.88 -13.74
C ASP A 491 -29.35 1.26 -13.35
N LEU A 492 -28.45 2.06 -12.76
CA LEU A 492 -27.05 1.67 -12.58
C LEU A 492 -26.85 0.61 -11.49
N THR A 493 -25.87 -0.24 -11.71
CA THR A 493 -25.42 -1.26 -10.76
C THR A 493 -23.92 -1.20 -10.52
N VAL A 494 -23.48 -1.75 -9.39
CA VAL A 494 -22.07 -1.93 -9.06
C VAL A 494 -21.75 -3.40 -8.93
N ARG A 495 -20.58 -3.79 -9.46
CA ARG A 495 -19.96 -5.09 -9.19
C ARG A 495 -18.63 -4.90 -8.49
N PHE A 496 -18.42 -5.66 -7.41
CA PHE A 496 -17.12 -5.78 -6.77
C PHE A 496 -16.43 -7.05 -7.25
N LEU A 497 -15.20 -6.89 -7.74
CA LEU A 497 -14.34 -7.99 -8.19
C LEU A 497 -13.00 -7.95 -7.46
N TRP A 498 -12.39 -9.11 -7.24
CA TRP A 498 -11.07 -9.21 -6.63
C TRP A 498 -10.19 -10.24 -7.36
N SER A 499 -8.91 -9.93 -7.43
CA SER A 499 -7.82 -10.81 -7.84
C SER A 499 -6.77 -10.86 -6.73
N ASN A 500 -6.44 -12.07 -6.26
CA ASN A 500 -5.44 -12.28 -5.20
C ASN A 500 -4.07 -12.61 -5.80
N GLY A 501 -3.50 -11.64 -6.51
CA GLY A 501 -2.25 -11.75 -7.27
C GLY A 501 -2.37 -10.97 -8.58
N THR A 502 -1.40 -11.13 -9.48
CA THR A 502 -1.43 -10.56 -10.83
C THR A 502 -2.74 -10.95 -11.54
N ALA A 503 -3.52 -9.95 -11.99
CA ALA A 503 -4.84 -10.19 -12.57
C ALA A 503 -4.82 -11.01 -13.88
N ALA A 504 -3.72 -10.93 -14.66
CA ALA A 504 -3.54 -11.76 -15.87
C ALA A 504 -3.41 -13.26 -15.58
N GLU A 505 -2.89 -13.63 -14.41
CA GLU A 505 -2.66 -15.02 -14.00
C GLU A 505 -3.86 -15.58 -13.22
N ASN A 506 -4.51 -14.74 -12.41
CA ASN A 506 -5.53 -15.14 -11.44
C ASN A 506 -6.97 -14.78 -11.86
N GLY A 507 -7.13 -13.95 -12.90
CA GLY A 507 -8.42 -13.42 -13.34
C GLY A 507 -9.08 -12.48 -12.32
N LEU A 508 -10.33 -12.10 -12.57
CA LEU A 508 -11.18 -11.36 -11.62
C LEU A 508 -12.38 -12.22 -11.24
N LYS A 509 -12.60 -12.39 -9.93
CA LYS A 509 -13.80 -13.06 -9.39
C LYS A 509 -14.70 -12.04 -8.71
N ALA A 510 -15.98 -12.06 -9.04
CA ALA A 510 -16.98 -11.20 -8.40
C ALA A 510 -17.37 -11.76 -7.02
N TYR A 511 -17.62 -10.85 -6.05
CA TYR A 511 -18.06 -11.19 -4.70
C TYR A 511 -19.17 -10.24 -4.24
N PRO A 512 -20.14 -10.71 -3.42
CA PRO A 512 -21.18 -9.85 -2.89
C PRO A 512 -20.61 -8.88 -1.84
N LEU A 513 -21.07 -7.63 -1.86
CA LEU A 513 -20.71 -6.61 -0.87
C LEU A 513 -21.65 -6.64 0.34
N PHE A 514 -21.17 -6.12 1.47
CA PHE A 514 -21.95 -5.78 2.66
C PHE A 514 -22.71 -6.98 3.29
N GLY A 515 -22.15 -8.18 3.19
CA GLY A 515 -22.74 -9.41 3.74
C GLY A 515 -23.96 -9.93 2.96
N GLN A 516 -24.19 -9.43 1.74
CA GLN A 516 -25.29 -9.88 0.88
C GLN A 516 -24.94 -11.19 0.15
N SER A 517 -25.89 -11.72 -0.64
CA SER A 517 -25.69 -12.91 -1.48
C SER A 517 -25.46 -12.59 -2.97
N GLN A 518 -25.85 -11.41 -3.45
CA GLN A 518 -25.78 -11.03 -4.86
C GLN A 518 -24.45 -10.34 -5.19
N THR A 519 -23.79 -10.77 -6.27
CA THR A 519 -22.52 -10.19 -6.77
C THR A 519 -22.70 -8.87 -7.53
N THR A 520 -23.95 -8.47 -7.76
CA THR A 520 -24.35 -7.18 -8.33
C THR A 520 -25.29 -6.50 -7.36
N ILE A 521 -25.09 -5.21 -7.12
CA ILE A 521 -25.89 -4.38 -6.21
C ILE A 521 -26.36 -3.11 -6.95
N SER A 522 -27.55 -2.58 -6.63
CA SER A 522 -27.99 -1.31 -7.23
C SER A 522 -27.05 -0.16 -6.82
N TRP A 523 -26.92 0.87 -7.65
CA TRP A 523 -26.10 2.03 -7.32
C TRP A 523 -26.59 2.75 -6.03
N ASN A 524 -27.90 2.79 -5.81
CA ASN A 524 -28.49 3.37 -4.59
C ASN A 524 -28.23 2.53 -3.33
N ASP A 525 -28.31 1.19 -3.42
CA ASP A 525 -27.96 0.30 -2.30
C ASP A 525 -26.45 0.30 -2.06
N PHE A 526 -25.63 0.43 -3.10
CA PHE A 526 -24.18 0.59 -2.99
C PHE A 526 -23.82 1.88 -2.24
N LYS A 527 -24.37 3.04 -2.65
CA LYS A 527 -24.23 4.32 -1.94
C LYS A 527 -24.64 4.17 -0.47
N THR A 528 -25.78 3.52 -0.21
CA THR A 528 -26.30 3.29 1.14
C THR A 528 -25.41 2.35 1.97
N GLY A 529 -24.79 1.36 1.35
CA GLY A 529 -23.86 0.43 2.00
C GLY A 529 -22.51 1.06 2.34
N ILE A 530 -21.87 1.70 1.35
CA ILE A 530 -20.52 2.26 1.50
C ILE A 530 -20.49 3.49 2.43
N ASN A 531 -21.53 4.34 2.38
CA ASN A 531 -21.61 5.54 3.23
C ASN A 531 -21.84 5.24 4.72
N LYS A 532 -22.05 3.97 5.12
CA LYS A 532 -22.05 3.56 6.54
C LYS A 532 -20.66 3.65 7.19
N PHE A 533 -19.60 3.65 6.39
CA PHE A 533 -18.21 3.66 6.87
C PHE A 533 -17.25 4.52 6.06
N ALA A 534 -17.69 5.13 4.96
CA ALA A 534 -16.89 6.05 4.17
C ALA A 534 -16.53 7.31 4.97
N VAL A 535 -15.27 7.74 4.87
CA VAL A 535 -14.79 9.03 5.36
C VAL A 535 -14.40 9.83 4.12
N ALA A 536 -15.28 10.74 3.71
CA ALA A 536 -15.18 11.43 2.42
C ALA A 536 -14.61 12.86 2.52
N ASN A 537 -14.63 13.46 3.71
CA ASN A 537 -14.20 14.84 3.92
C ASN A 537 -13.46 15.05 5.27
N THR A 538 -12.86 16.23 5.44
CA THR A 538 -12.08 16.59 6.63
C THR A 538 -12.90 16.58 7.92
N SER A 539 -14.19 16.93 7.89
CA SER A 539 -15.05 16.91 9.08
C SER A 539 -15.23 15.47 9.58
N ASP A 540 -15.58 14.55 8.68
CA ASP A 540 -15.72 13.12 9.00
C ASP A 540 -14.42 12.55 9.52
N TRP A 541 -13.29 12.90 8.88
CA TRP A 541 -11.95 12.50 9.32
C TRP A 541 -11.66 12.93 10.76
N CYS A 542 -11.84 14.21 11.07
CA CYS A 542 -11.56 14.75 12.39
C CYS A 542 -12.45 14.14 13.47
N ASN A 543 -13.75 13.97 13.17
CA ASN A 543 -14.72 13.35 14.08
C ASN A 543 -14.40 11.86 14.33
N THR A 544 -14.07 11.11 13.29
CA THR A 544 -13.76 9.68 13.39
C THR A 544 -12.41 9.43 14.06
N CYS A 545 -11.37 10.24 13.75
CA CYS A 545 -10.03 10.08 14.32
C CYS A 545 -9.85 10.71 15.70
N GLY A 546 -10.74 11.61 16.12
CA GLY A 546 -10.63 12.33 17.40
C GLY A 546 -9.47 13.33 17.45
N ASN A 547 -8.91 13.72 16.30
CA ASN A 547 -7.86 14.74 16.22
C ASN A 547 -8.45 16.14 16.46
N THR A 548 -7.74 16.99 17.19
CA THR A 548 -8.18 18.36 17.54
C THR A 548 -7.22 19.45 17.06
N ASP A 549 -6.14 19.06 16.41
CA ASP A 549 -5.04 19.89 15.92
C ASP A 549 -5.00 19.99 14.39
N GLY A 550 -4.04 20.76 13.86
CA GLY A 550 -3.84 20.90 12.41
C GLY A 550 -5.11 21.33 11.66
N THR A 551 -5.51 20.54 10.65
CA THR A 551 -6.74 20.75 9.86
C THR A 551 -8.03 20.50 10.64
N CYS A 552 -7.97 19.87 11.82
CA CYS A 552 -9.10 19.62 12.70
C CYS A 552 -9.35 20.73 13.73
N ALA A 553 -8.42 21.68 13.87
CA ALA A 553 -8.56 22.80 14.81
C ALA A 553 -9.80 23.67 14.52
N SER A 554 -10.17 23.86 13.24
CA SER A 554 -11.37 24.60 12.83
C SER A 554 -12.68 23.83 13.10
N SER A 555 -12.66 22.50 13.00
CA SER A 555 -13.83 21.65 13.29
C SER A 555 -14.16 21.64 14.79
N SER A 556 -13.14 21.70 15.65
CA SER A 556 -13.32 21.71 17.11
C SER A 556 -14.07 22.94 17.64
N THR A 557 -13.97 24.09 16.95
CA THR A 557 -14.73 25.31 17.28
C THR A 557 -16.22 25.26 16.91
N ALA A 558 -16.64 24.39 15.99
CA ALA A 558 -18.04 24.29 15.56
C ALA A 558 -18.94 23.61 16.62
N SER A 559 -18.37 22.79 17.51
CA SER A 559 -19.10 22.07 18.56
C SER A 559 -19.44 22.92 19.79
N ALA A 560 -19.05 24.20 19.82
CA ALA A 560 -19.17 25.05 21.01
C ALA A 560 -20.47 25.90 21.08
N SER A 561 -21.38 25.79 20.11
CA SER A 561 -22.47 26.77 19.96
C SER A 561 -23.83 26.23 19.50
N SER A 562 -24.49 25.37 20.29
CA SER A 562 -25.97 25.30 20.37
C SER A 562 -26.50 24.28 21.41
N ALA A 563 -26.29 24.53 22.71
CA ALA A 563 -27.03 23.80 23.74
C ALA A 563 -28.50 24.25 23.79
N LYS A 564 -29.40 23.54 23.10
CA LYS A 564 -30.86 23.57 23.35
C LYS A 564 -31.35 22.17 23.71
N SER A 565 -32.07 22.10 24.81
CA SER A 565 -32.56 20.88 25.44
C SER A 565 -33.81 20.32 24.77
N SER A 566 -33.80 19.02 24.46
CA SER A 566 -35.02 18.21 24.34
C SER A 566 -34.68 16.74 24.63
N ASP A 567 -35.32 16.15 25.63
CA ASP A 567 -35.08 14.78 26.05
C ASP A 567 -35.54 13.75 25.00
N ASN A 568 -34.67 12.80 24.64
CA ASN A 568 -34.87 11.37 24.86
C ASN A 568 -33.73 10.52 24.26
N SER A 569 -33.38 9.44 24.96
CA SER A 569 -32.59 8.28 24.48
C SER A 569 -31.36 8.54 23.59
N ASN A 570 -30.17 8.55 24.18
CA ASN A 570 -29.08 7.60 23.86
C ASN A 570 -27.84 7.80 24.74
N ILE A 571 -26.99 6.78 24.81
CA ILE A 571 -25.79 6.73 25.66
C ILE A 571 -24.81 7.85 25.32
N THR A 572 -24.46 8.64 26.33
CA THR A 572 -23.51 9.76 26.24
C THR A 572 -22.06 9.28 26.10
N LYS A 573 -21.38 9.67 25.01
CA LYS A 573 -19.91 9.73 24.97
C LYS A 573 -19.49 11.13 25.40
N PRO A 574 -18.73 11.25 26.51
CA PRO A 574 -17.38 11.82 26.37
C PRO A 574 -16.38 11.12 27.31
N VAL A 575 -15.85 9.96 26.89
CA VAL A 575 -14.90 9.16 27.69
C VAL A 575 -13.64 8.83 26.87
N ALA A 576 -13.04 9.87 26.26
CA ALA A 576 -11.71 9.77 25.64
C ALA A 576 -10.60 10.31 26.57
N GLY A 577 -10.85 11.43 27.27
CA GLY A 577 -9.89 11.99 28.23
C GLY A 577 -9.84 11.27 29.59
N VAL A 578 -10.95 10.65 30.01
CA VAL A 578 -11.08 10.10 31.38
C VAL A 578 -10.33 8.77 31.55
N ILE A 579 -10.32 7.88 30.55
CA ILE A 579 -9.60 6.60 30.65
C ILE A 579 -8.08 6.83 30.70
N GLY A 580 -7.54 7.74 29.87
CA GLY A 580 -6.14 8.13 29.93
C GLY A 580 -5.75 8.70 31.30
N ALA A 581 -6.58 9.58 31.87
CA ALA A 581 -6.37 10.13 33.21
C ALA A 581 -6.40 9.04 34.30
N LEU A 582 -7.38 8.13 34.26
CA LEU A 582 -7.52 7.05 35.26
C LEU A 582 -6.39 6.02 35.20
N VAL A 583 -5.93 5.64 33.99
CA VAL A 583 -4.78 4.72 33.84
C VAL A 583 -3.49 5.39 34.32
N THR A 584 -3.27 6.67 33.97
CA THR A 584 -2.10 7.41 34.45
C THR A 584 -2.11 7.57 35.97
N LEU A 585 -3.26 7.87 36.56
CA LEU A 585 -3.45 7.94 38.02
C LEU A 585 -3.18 6.58 38.68
N GLY A 586 -3.69 5.48 38.10
CA GLY A 586 -3.45 4.12 38.59
C GLY A 586 -1.98 3.71 38.56
N VAL A 587 -1.25 4.06 37.50
CA VAL A 587 0.20 3.82 37.41
C VAL A 587 0.98 4.65 38.44
N ILE A 588 0.66 5.94 38.60
CA ILE A 588 1.31 6.80 39.61
C ILE A 588 1.07 6.26 41.02
N LEU A 589 -0.19 5.97 41.39
CA LEU A 589 -0.53 5.40 42.70
C LEU A 589 0.11 4.02 42.92
N GLY A 590 0.23 3.20 41.87
CA GLY A 590 0.93 1.91 41.93
C GLY A 590 2.43 2.06 42.21
N VAL A 591 3.09 3.02 41.57
CA VAL A 591 4.52 3.33 41.80
C VAL A 591 4.73 3.92 43.20
N GLU A 592 3.87 4.85 43.64
CA GLU A 592 3.91 5.41 45.00
C GLU A 592 3.71 4.33 46.07
N ALA A 593 2.76 3.41 45.88
CA ALA A 593 2.53 2.29 46.78
C ALA A 593 3.75 1.34 46.84
N LEU A 594 4.41 1.08 45.70
CA LEU A 594 5.62 0.25 45.64
C LEU A 594 6.78 0.90 46.40
N ILE A 595 6.96 2.22 46.27
CA ILE A 595 7.98 3.01 46.99
C ILE A 595 7.72 3.00 48.49
N ILE A 596 6.46 3.13 48.93
CA ILE A 596 6.09 3.07 50.35
C ILE A 596 6.38 1.67 50.92
N LEU A 597 6.03 0.61 50.19
CA LEU A 597 6.21 -0.78 50.61
C LEU A 597 7.71 -1.16 50.71
N LEU A 598 8.50 -0.84 49.69
CA LEU A 598 9.94 -1.19 49.63
C LEU A 598 10.83 -0.25 50.45
N GLY A 599 10.41 1.01 50.64
CA GLY A 599 11.13 2.01 51.44
C GLY A 599 10.85 1.96 52.94
N GLY A 600 9.96 1.06 53.41
CA GLY A 600 9.61 0.93 54.83
C GLY A 600 8.85 2.13 55.42
N LEU A 601 8.29 3.00 54.57
CA LEU A 601 7.60 4.21 54.97
C LEU A 601 6.16 3.88 55.43
N ARG A 602 5.62 4.67 56.37
CA ARG A 602 4.22 4.53 56.84
C ARG A 602 3.48 5.85 56.64
N LEU A 603 2.30 5.78 56.04
CA LEU A 603 1.39 6.92 55.93
C LEU A 603 0.76 7.22 57.30
N VAL A 604 1.05 8.40 57.85
CA VAL A 604 0.54 8.85 59.16
C VAL A 604 -0.42 10.02 58.94
N LYS A 605 -1.60 9.97 59.56
CA LYS A 605 -2.59 11.06 59.46
C LYS A 605 -2.01 12.36 60.05
N LYS A 606 -2.26 13.49 59.39
CA LYS A 606 -1.76 14.82 59.79
C LYS A 606 -2.14 15.21 61.24
N SER A 607 -3.30 14.75 61.73
CA SER A 607 -3.72 14.92 63.12
C SER A 607 -2.84 14.15 64.13
N THR A 608 -2.36 12.96 63.77
CA THR A 608 -1.44 12.17 64.61
C THR A 608 -0.06 12.85 64.70
N LEU A 609 0.42 13.44 63.61
CA LEU A 609 1.65 14.26 63.58
C LEU A 609 1.50 15.59 64.35
N ALA A 610 0.30 16.20 64.35
CA ALA A 610 0.02 17.37 65.16
C ALA A 610 0.07 17.03 66.67
N ASN A 611 -0.61 15.96 67.09
CA ASN A 611 -0.60 15.52 68.50
C ASN A 611 0.80 15.12 68.98
N ALA A 612 1.63 14.51 68.12
CA ALA A 612 3.03 14.19 68.45
C ALA A 612 3.90 15.45 68.65
N ARG A 613 3.60 16.57 67.98
CA ARG A 613 4.27 17.86 68.22
C ARG A 613 3.75 18.59 69.46
N SER A 614 2.45 18.50 69.75
CA SER A 614 1.87 19.09 70.96
C SER A 614 2.31 18.41 72.26
N GLY A 615 2.78 17.15 72.20
CA GLY A 615 3.34 16.43 73.35
C GLY A 615 4.80 16.76 73.68
N ALA A 616 5.47 17.60 72.90
CA ALA A 616 6.92 17.85 73.00
C ALA A 616 7.26 19.34 73.24
N ALA A 617 6.56 19.99 74.17
CA ALA A 617 6.82 21.37 74.56
C ALA A 617 6.45 21.68 76.03
N SER A 618 7.32 21.30 76.97
CA SER A 618 7.86 22.22 78.00
C SER A 618 8.69 21.48 79.06
N PRO A 619 9.97 21.85 79.27
CA PRO A 619 10.71 21.52 80.49
C PRO A 619 10.87 22.73 81.43
N GLY A 620 10.72 22.52 82.74
CA GLY A 620 11.53 23.20 83.76
C GLY A 620 10.84 24.16 84.75
N ALA A 621 11.24 24.01 86.02
CA ALA A 621 11.08 24.91 87.17
C ALA A 621 9.62 25.10 87.72
N ASP A 622 9.39 25.22 89.04
CA ASP A 622 10.33 25.54 90.14
C ASP A 622 9.79 25.11 91.53
N LYS A 623 10.72 24.91 92.50
CA LYS A 623 10.52 24.79 93.98
C LYS A 623 9.78 23.54 94.52
N ALA A 624 10.12 23.00 95.70
CA ALA A 624 11.08 23.42 96.75
C ALA A 624 11.92 22.25 97.27
#